data_AF-A0A351QW13-F1
#
_entry.id   AF-A0A351QW13-F1
#
_cell.length_a   1.000
_cell.length_b   1.000
_cell.length_c   1.000
_cell.angle_alpha   90.00
_cell.angle_beta   90.00
_cell.angle_gamma   90.00
#
_symmetry.space_group_name_H-M   'P 1'
#
loop_
_entity.id
_entity.type
_entity.pdbx_description
1 polymer ?
#
loop_
_entity_poly.entity_id
_entity_poly.type
_entity_poly.pdbx_seq_one_letter_code
_entity_poly.pdbx_strand_id
1 'polypeptide(L)'
;MITIEGIVETVVFRNDDNGYTICKLRCDKEVVTIVGTIPFINESQEYSVQGEWTVHPKFGKQFKIESIHEIIPTTTSGIEKYLASGVIEGIGKVTAKKIVEFFGEDTIKILDSNIEKLEEIPGIGKKRINTIMKSYLEQRVTKDIIIFFQSYGITVNMAMKIYKKFGVNCINIVKDNPYILTEYISGIGFRTADSIAKSLGIEKDSLFRIKSGVIYIINEFTFYSK
;
A
#
# COMPACT_ATOMS: atom_id res chain seq x y z
N MET A 1 -0.49 17.32 -13.91
CA MET A 1 -0.75 17.11 -12.46
C MET A 1 0.35 17.79 -11.68
N ILE A 2 0.04 18.25 -10.47
CA ILE A 2 1.00 18.90 -9.58
C ILE A 2 1.65 17.80 -8.73
N THR A 3 2.95 17.91 -8.46
CA THR A 3 3.68 17.03 -7.53
C THR A 3 4.09 17.84 -6.31
N ILE A 4 3.92 17.26 -5.12
CA ILE A 4 4.32 17.84 -3.85
C ILE A 4 5.05 16.77 -3.05
N GLU A 5 6.17 17.14 -2.44
CA GLU A 5 6.94 16.27 -1.56
C GLU A 5 6.87 16.80 -0.12
N GLY A 6 6.81 15.90 0.84
CA GLY A 6 6.80 16.31 2.24
C GLY A 6 6.67 15.16 3.22
N ILE A 7 6.78 15.52 4.51
CA ILE A 7 6.71 14.58 5.63
C ILE A 7 5.29 14.57 6.19
N VAL A 8 4.72 13.39 6.37
CA VAL A 8 3.41 13.24 7.01
C VAL A 8 3.54 13.59 8.49
N GLU A 9 2.92 14.69 8.91
CA GLU A 9 2.89 15.09 10.32
C GLU A 9 1.87 14.29 11.12
N THR A 10 0.67 14.15 10.56
CA THR A 10 -0.46 13.57 11.28
C THR A 10 -1.46 12.98 10.31
N VAL A 11 -1.91 11.75 10.60
CA VAL A 11 -3.05 11.12 9.94
C VAL A 11 -4.31 11.54 10.68
N VAL A 12 -5.05 12.49 10.13
CA VAL A 12 -6.27 13.07 10.75
C VAL A 12 -7.42 12.06 10.72
N PHE A 13 -7.54 11.32 9.64
CA PHE A 13 -8.56 10.30 9.46
C PHE A 13 -8.07 9.23 8.50
N ARG A 14 -8.39 7.97 8.79
CA ARG A 14 -8.19 6.85 7.89
C ARG A 14 -9.37 5.90 7.98
N ASN A 15 -9.88 5.51 6.83
CA ASN A 15 -10.87 4.44 6.72
C ASN A 15 -10.15 3.15 6.32
N ASP A 16 -10.11 2.16 7.21
CA ASP A 16 -9.37 0.91 6.99
C ASP A 16 -10.03 -0.06 5.99
N ASP A 17 -11.26 0.22 5.55
CA ASP A 17 -11.97 -0.60 4.55
C ASP A 17 -11.70 -0.15 3.12
N ASN A 18 -11.47 1.15 2.91
CA ASN A 18 -11.26 1.71 1.58
C ASN A 18 -9.96 2.53 1.42
N GLY A 19 -9.18 2.68 2.49
CA GLY A 19 -7.95 3.46 2.58
C GLY A 19 -8.10 4.95 2.33
N TYR A 20 -9.33 5.46 2.32
CA TYR A 20 -9.57 6.89 2.26
C TYR A 20 -8.93 7.54 3.49
N THR A 21 -8.00 8.44 3.23
CA THR A 21 -7.12 9.03 4.21
C THR A 21 -7.14 10.54 4.06
N ILE A 22 -7.18 11.23 5.20
CA ILE A 22 -6.96 12.66 5.31
C ILE A 22 -5.73 12.82 6.20
N CYS A 23 -4.68 13.48 5.71
CA CYS A 23 -3.50 13.76 6.53
C CYS A 23 -2.89 15.12 6.23
N LYS A 24 -2.03 15.55 7.16
CA LYS A 24 -1.25 16.78 7.08
C LYS A 24 0.14 16.45 6.58
N LEU A 25 0.52 17.04 5.45
CA LEU A 25 1.83 16.88 4.81
C LEU A 25 2.63 18.17 4.97
N ARG A 26 3.74 18.12 5.71
CA ARG A 26 4.68 19.23 5.85
C ARG A 26 5.56 19.31 4.61
N CYS A 27 5.37 20.37 3.83
CA CYS A 27 6.14 20.68 2.63
C CYS A 27 6.98 21.91 2.98
N ASP A 28 8.26 21.73 3.27
CA ASP A 28 9.14 22.77 3.80
C ASP A 28 8.57 23.48 5.04
N LYS A 29 8.07 24.71 4.87
CA LYS A 29 7.49 25.56 5.93
C LYS A 29 5.96 25.56 5.93
N GLU A 30 5.33 24.95 4.94
CA GLU A 30 3.88 24.91 4.79
C GLU A 30 3.32 23.54 5.16
N VAL A 31 2.08 23.52 5.64
CA VAL A 31 1.36 22.28 5.95
C VAL A 31 0.16 22.17 5.02
N VAL A 32 0.20 21.17 4.15
CA VAL A 32 -0.84 20.89 3.17
C VAL A 32 -1.75 19.78 3.69
N THR A 33 -3.08 19.93 3.50
CA THR A 33 -4.02 18.83 3.76
C THR A 33 -4.14 17.99 2.51
N ILE A 34 -3.74 16.72 2.55
CA ILE A 34 -3.92 15.80 1.43
C ILE A 34 -5.07 14.85 1.71
N VAL A 35 -5.82 14.50 0.65
CA VAL A 35 -7.00 13.63 0.73
C VAL A 35 -7.02 12.63 -0.42
N GLY A 36 -7.38 11.39 -0.14
CA GLY A 36 -7.65 10.36 -1.15
C GLY A 36 -7.41 8.95 -0.64
N THR A 37 -7.46 7.97 -1.54
CA THR A 37 -7.20 6.57 -1.19
C THR A 37 -5.70 6.31 -1.16
N ILE A 38 -5.17 6.08 0.04
CA ILE A 38 -3.74 5.86 0.28
C ILE A 38 -3.52 4.42 0.77
N PRO A 39 -2.66 3.63 0.11
CA PRO A 39 -2.45 2.24 0.50
C PRO A 39 -1.74 2.13 1.85
N PHE A 40 -0.62 2.84 1.97
CA PHE A 40 0.18 2.91 3.19
C PHE A 40 0.49 4.37 3.43
N ILE A 41 0.25 4.79 4.67
CA ILE A 41 0.72 6.08 5.14
C ILE A 41 1.14 5.89 6.58
N ASN A 42 2.33 6.36 6.91
CA ASN A 42 2.79 6.43 8.28
C ASN A 42 3.21 7.85 8.58
N GLU A 43 2.99 8.27 9.82
CA GLU A 43 3.49 9.54 10.32
C GLU A 43 5.02 9.52 10.35
N SER A 44 5.61 10.71 10.27
CA SER A 44 7.07 10.91 10.23
C SER A 44 7.78 10.29 9.02
N GLN A 45 7.04 9.84 8.01
CA GLN A 45 7.61 9.38 6.74
C GLN A 45 7.39 10.40 5.64
N GLU A 46 8.30 10.37 4.66
CA GLU A 46 8.34 11.28 3.54
C GLU A 46 7.72 10.65 2.29
N TYR A 47 6.92 11.43 1.57
CA TYR A 47 6.20 10.98 0.39
C TYR A 47 6.23 12.04 -0.71
N SER A 48 6.29 11.57 -1.96
CA SER A 48 5.94 12.32 -3.16
C SER A 48 4.50 12.00 -3.54
N VAL A 49 3.64 13.02 -3.59
CA VAL A 49 2.23 12.90 -3.97
C VAL A 49 1.96 13.67 -5.24
N GLN A 50 1.18 13.08 -6.16
CA GLN A 50 0.69 13.76 -7.35
C GLN A 50 -0.82 13.88 -7.33
N GLY A 51 -1.33 15.01 -7.82
CA GLY A 51 -2.76 15.24 -7.84
C GLY A 51 -3.14 16.67 -8.23
N GLU A 52 -4.28 17.10 -7.69
CA GLU A 52 -4.95 18.36 -7.99
C GLU A 52 -5.42 19.09 -6.74
N TRP A 53 -5.41 20.42 -6.77
CA TRP A 53 -6.02 21.23 -5.72
C TRP A 53 -7.54 21.19 -5.84
N THR A 54 -8.21 20.98 -4.72
CA THR A 54 -9.67 21.03 -4.59
C THR A 54 -10.06 21.88 -3.39
N VAL A 55 -11.32 22.34 -3.37
CA VAL A 55 -11.86 23.12 -2.26
C VAL A 55 -13.07 22.37 -1.70
N HIS A 56 -12.93 21.89 -0.46
CA HIS A 56 -14.04 21.26 0.24
C HIS A 56 -14.93 22.35 0.86
N PRO A 57 -16.28 22.29 0.70
CA PRO A 57 -17.19 23.33 1.18
C PRO A 57 -17.04 23.69 2.66
N LYS A 58 -16.69 22.70 3.50
CA LYS A 58 -16.52 22.87 4.95
C LYS A 58 -15.07 23.03 5.42
N PHE A 59 -14.10 22.47 4.68
CA PHE A 59 -12.72 22.31 5.16
C PHE A 59 -11.69 23.12 4.36
N GLY A 60 -12.15 23.82 3.31
CA GLY A 60 -11.30 24.69 2.50
C GLY A 60 -10.38 23.91 1.57
N LYS A 61 -9.23 24.50 1.28
CA LYS A 61 -8.26 24.02 0.28
C LYS A 61 -7.63 22.69 0.72
N GLN A 62 -7.72 21.69 -0.14
CA GLN A 62 -7.15 20.36 0.04
C GLN A 62 -6.46 19.92 -1.25
N PHE A 63 -5.46 19.06 -1.13
CA PHE A 63 -4.81 18.45 -2.27
C PHE A 63 -5.36 17.02 -2.45
N LYS A 64 -6.15 16.82 -3.49
CA LYS A 64 -6.72 15.53 -3.82
C LYS A 64 -5.68 14.73 -4.58
N ILE A 65 -5.22 13.64 -3.98
CA ILE A 65 -4.16 12.79 -4.54
C ILE A 65 -4.73 11.83 -5.58
N GLU A 66 -3.91 11.52 -6.56
CA GLU A 66 -4.13 10.47 -7.55
C GLU A 66 -3.06 9.38 -7.46
N SER A 67 -1.82 9.77 -7.18
CA SER A 67 -0.72 8.84 -6.93
C SER A 67 0.12 9.29 -5.74
N ILE A 68 0.77 8.33 -5.10
CA ILE A 68 1.64 8.53 -3.94
C ILE A 68 2.77 7.52 -3.97
N HIS A 69 3.97 7.99 -3.68
CA HIS A 69 5.19 7.19 -3.57
C HIS A 69 5.93 7.57 -2.29
N GLU A 70 6.36 6.57 -1.53
CA GLU A 70 7.20 6.78 -0.36
C GLU A 70 8.63 7.14 -0.81
N ILE A 71 9.22 8.15 -0.19
CA ILE A 71 10.61 8.53 -0.38
C ILE A 71 11.41 7.87 0.73
N ILE A 72 12.23 6.89 0.34
CA ILE A 72 13.13 6.22 1.28
C ILE A 72 14.35 7.12 1.49
N PRO A 73 14.68 7.50 2.74
CA PRO A 73 15.80 8.38 3.01
C PRO A 73 17.13 7.69 2.70
N THR A 74 18.06 8.45 2.16
CA THR A 74 19.43 8.01 1.85
C THR A 74 20.46 8.47 2.89
N THR A 75 20.11 9.47 3.71
CA THR A 75 21.00 10.00 4.75
C THR A 75 20.85 9.19 6.04
N THR A 76 21.94 9.04 6.80
CA THR A 76 21.93 8.34 8.09
C THR A 76 20.86 8.88 9.06
N SER A 77 20.75 10.20 9.21
CA SER A 77 19.72 10.82 10.07
C SER A 77 18.30 10.54 9.58
N GLY A 78 18.08 10.56 8.25
CA GLY A 78 16.79 10.21 7.67
C GLY A 78 16.43 8.75 7.89
N ILE A 79 17.39 7.84 7.66
CA ILE A 79 17.21 6.40 7.88
C ILE A 79 16.89 6.11 9.35
N GLU A 80 17.60 6.74 10.30
CA GLU A 80 17.33 6.55 11.73
C GLU A 80 15.90 6.95 12.08
N LYS A 81 15.43 8.11 11.61
CA LYS A 81 14.05 8.58 11.82
C LYS A 81 13.03 7.65 11.18
N TYR A 82 13.29 7.21 9.96
CA TYR A 82 12.44 6.25 9.23
C TYR A 82 12.27 4.97 10.04
N LEU A 83 13.37 4.35 10.49
CA LEU A 83 13.33 3.14 11.30
C LEU A 83 12.66 3.35 12.65
N ALA A 84 12.84 4.52 13.27
CA ALA A 84 12.26 4.87 14.56
C ALA A 84 10.79 5.29 14.49
N SER A 85 10.20 5.42 13.29
CA SER A 85 8.81 5.87 13.09
C SER A 85 7.76 4.87 13.55
N GLY A 86 8.17 3.65 13.93
CA GLY A 86 7.26 2.55 14.24
C GLY A 86 6.78 1.80 13.00
N VAL A 87 7.29 2.15 11.82
CA VAL A 87 7.03 1.42 10.59
C VAL A 87 7.49 -0.04 10.70
N ILE A 88 8.61 -0.34 11.35
CA ILE A 88 9.07 -1.73 11.50
C ILE A 88 8.99 -2.14 12.97
N GLU A 89 8.17 -3.15 13.25
CA GLU A 89 8.02 -3.69 14.59
C GLU A 89 9.37 -4.24 15.10
N GLY A 90 9.69 -3.93 16.35
CA GLY A 90 10.97 -4.33 16.97
C GLY A 90 12.10 -3.30 16.79
N ILE A 91 11.89 -2.25 15.99
CA ILE A 91 12.83 -1.11 15.89
C ILE A 91 12.25 0.13 16.58
N GLY A 92 12.72 0.39 17.80
CA GLY A 92 12.51 1.68 18.47
C GLY A 92 13.70 2.61 18.27
N LYS A 93 13.61 3.86 18.75
CA LYS A 93 14.67 4.89 18.64
C LYS A 93 16.09 4.38 18.94
N VAL A 94 16.27 3.65 20.04
CA VAL A 94 17.57 3.11 20.45
C VAL A 94 18.08 2.05 19.48
N THR A 95 17.21 1.15 19.03
CA THR A 95 17.58 0.11 18.05
C THR A 95 17.89 0.74 16.69
N ALA A 96 17.08 1.70 16.23
CA ALA A 96 17.30 2.43 14.99
C ALA A 96 18.68 3.09 14.96
N LYS A 97 19.02 3.82 16.03
CA LYS A 97 20.32 4.45 16.19
C LYS A 97 21.47 3.45 16.08
N LYS A 98 21.39 2.31 16.80
CA LYS A 98 22.41 1.25 16.72
C LYS A 98 22.58 0.66 15.33
N ILE A 99 21.47 0.41 14.63
CA ILE A 99 21.48 -0.14 13.27
C ILE A 99 22.19 0.83 12.32
N VAL A 100 21.83 2.11 12.39
CA VAL A 100 22.41 3.15 11.52
C VAL A 100 23.86 3.47 11.90
N GLU A 101 24.22 3.45 13.18
CA GLU A 101 25.63 3.60 13.62
C GLU A 101 26.51 2.48 13.08
N PHE A 102 25.97 1.27 12.94
CA PHE A 102 26.72 0.10 12.46
C PHE A 102 26.78 0.02 10.92
N PHE A 103 25.65 0.21 10.24
CA PHE A 103 25.56 0.04 8.78
C PHE A 103 25.56 1.34 7.98
N GLY A 104 25.41 2.50 8.63
CA GLY A 104 25.38 3.80 7.95
C GLY A 104 24.29 3.90 6.90
N GLU A 105 24.64 4.44 5.74
CA GLU A 105 23.73 4.63 4.60
C GLU A 105 23.31 3.31 3.94
N ASP A 106 24.09 2.23 4.11
CA ASP A 106 23.78 0.89 3.60
C ASP A 106 22.67 0.18 4.42
N THR A 107 22.20 0.77 5.52
CA THR A 107 21.21 0.17 6.41
C THR A 107 19.98 -0.37 5.66
N ILE A 108 19.37 0.44 4.78
CA ILE A 108 18.18 0.01 4.03
C ILE A 108 18.50 -1.19 3.14
N LYS A 109 19.64 -1.16 2.45
CA LYS A 109 20.11 -2.25 1.59
C LYS A 109 20.34 -3.55 2.36
N ILE A 110 20.87 -3.45 3.58
CA ILE A 110 21.03 -4.60 4.48
C ILE A 110 19.67 -5.17 4.89
N LEU A 111 18.70 -4.33 5.23
CA LEU A 111 17.34 -4.81 5.54
C LEU A 111 16.67 -5.48 4.32
N ASP A 112 16.91 -4.96 3.10
CA ASP A 112 16.36 -5.52 1.87
C ASP A 112 17.02 -6.85 1.44
N SER A 113 18.33 -7.01 1.65
CA SER A 113 19.11 -8.10 1.06
C SER A 113 19.63 -9.13 2.06
N ASN A 114 19.88 -8.72 3.31
CA ASN A 114 20.56 -9.56 4.30
C ASN A 114 20.27 -9.13 5.74
N ILE A 115 18.98 -9.14 6.12
CA ILE A 115 18.50 -8.70 7.43
C ILE A 115 19.07 -9.51 8.61
N GLU A 116 19.57 -10.72 8.34
CA GLU A 116 20.23 -11.59 9.33
C GLU A 116 21.52 -10.96 9.88
N LYS A 117 22.17 -10.07 9.12
CA LYS A 117 23.35 -9.31 9.58
C LYS A 117 23.08 -8.41 10.78
N LEU A 118 21.83 -8.15 11.13
CA LEU A 118 21.50 -7.50 12.39
C LEU A 118 22.03 -8.26 13.62
N GLU A 119 22.34 -9.57 13.51
CA GLU A 119 22.99 -10.37 14.56
C GLU A 119 24.41 -9.87 14.90
N GLU A 120 25.08 -9.18 13.98
CA GLU A 120 26.42 -8.62 14.17
C GLU A 120 26.43 -7.43 15.16
N ILE A 121 25.26 -6.82 15.42
CA ILE A 121 25.12 -5.63 16.26
C ILE A 121 24.97 -6.02 17.74
N PRO A 122 25.87 -5.57 18.64
CA PRO A 122 25.75 -5.81 20.07
C PRO A 122 24.43 -5.31 20.68
N GLY A 123 23.69 -6.25 21.26
CA GLY A 123 22.42 -5.99 21.96
C GLY A 123 21.17 -6.08 21.08
N ILE A 124 21.28 -6.56 19.84
CA ILE A 124 20.13 -6.99 19.04
C ILE A 124 20.09 -8.52 19.02
N GLY A 125 19.27 -9.12 19.89
CA GLY A 125 19.17 -10.58 19.99
C GLY A 125 18.25 -11.20 18.92
N LYS A 126 18.44 -12.50 18.66
CA LYS A 126 17.69 -13.28 17.63
C LYS A 126 16.18 -13.10 17.66
N LYS A 127 15.57 -13.08 18.85
CA LYS A 127 14.11 -12.88 18.99
C LYS A 127 13.65 -11.55 18.40
N ARG A 128 14.42 -10.49 18.61
CA ARG A 128 14.13 -9.16 18.05
C ARG A 128 14.35 -9.16 16.55
N ILE A 129 15.41 -9.79 16.06
CA ILE A 129 15.70 -9.91 14.62
C ILE A 129 14.58 -10.62 13.89
N ASN A 130 14.06 -11.72 14.43
CA ASN A 130 12.91 -12.42 13.86
C ASN A 130 11.65 -11.52 13.80
N THR A 131 11.44 -10.66 14.80
CA THR A 131 10.33 -9.70 14.82
C THR A 131 10.50 -8.66 13.72
N ILE A 132 11.71 -8.08 13.62
CA ILE A 132 12.06 -7.10 12.60
C ILE A 132 11.91 -7.71 11.21
N MET A 133 12.45 -8.89 10.98
CA MET A 133 12.38 -9.62 9.72
C MET A 133 10.95 -9.87 9.29
N LYS A 134 10.10 -10.37 10.21
CA LYS A 134 8.69 -10.61 9.93
C LYS A 134 7.98 -9.31 9.53
N SER A 135 8.11 -8.26 10.34
CA SER A 135 7.45 -6.98 10.09
C SER A 135 7.92 -6.32 8.78
N TYR A 136 9.23 -6.37 8.50
CA TYR A 136 9.81 -5.82 7.29
C TYR A 136 9.31 -6.54 6.03
N LEU A 137 9.32 -7.89 6.05
CA LEU A 137 8.83 -8.70 4.93
C LEU A 137 7.33 -8.51 4.71
N GLU A 138 6.52 -8.46 5.77
CA GLU A 138 5.08 -8.23 5.65
C GLU A 138 4.77 -6.90 4.96
N GLN A 139 5.50 -5.83 5.29
CA GLN A 139 5.33 -4.54 4.62
C GLN A 139 5.73 -4.57 3.15
N ARG A 140 6.87 -5.20 2.83
CA ARG A 140 7.33 -5.37 1.45
C ARG A 140 6.31 -6.14 0.63
N VAL A 141 5.87 -7.30 1.12
CA VAL A 141 4.89 -8.15 0.45
C VAL A 141 3.58 -7.38 0.22
N THR A 142 3.11 -6.61 1.21
CA THR A 142 1.87 -5.84 1.03
C THR A 142 2.03 -4.74 -0.02
N LYS A 143 3.18 -4.05 -0.06
CA LYS A 143 3.48 -3.04 -1.10
C LYS A 143 3.55 -3.67 -2.49
N ASP A 144 4.27 -4.78 -2.63
CA ASP A 144 4.43 -5.48 -3.90
C ASP A 144 3.08 -5.99 -4.44
N ILE A 145 2.20 -6.46 -3.55
CA ILE A 145 0.84 -6.86 -3.89
C ILE A 145 0.02 -5.69 -4.45
N ILE A 146 0.07 -4.53 -3.80
CA ILE A 146 -0.69 -3.37 -4.26
C ILE A 146 -0.15 -2.87 -5.60
N ILE A 147 1.18 -2.79 -5.75
CA ILE A 147 1.83 -2.40 -7.02
C ILE A 147 1.45 -3.37 -8.14
N PHE A 148 1.47 -4.68 -7.86
CA PHE A 148 1.03 -5.70 -8.80
C PHE A 148 -0.39 -5.41 -9.28
N PHE A 149 -1.36 -5.24 -8.38
CA PHE A 149 -2.74 -5.00 -8.77
C PHE A 149 -2.95 -3.67 -9.50
N GLN A 150 -2.24 -2.61 -9.10
CA GLN A 150 -2.26 -1.32 -9.82
C GLN A 150 -1.77 -1.45 -11.27
N SER A 151 -0.76 -2.29 -11.52
CA SER A 151 -0.25 -2.54 -12.88
C SER A 151 -1.31 -3.17 -13.82
N TYR A 152 -2.34 -3.81 -13.27
CA TYR A 152 -3.48 -4.36 -14.01
C TYR A 152 -4.74 -3.46 -13.97
N GLY A 153 -4.60 -2.19 -13.54
CA GLY A 153 -5.69 -1.21 -13.52
C GLY A 153 -6.62 -1.33 -12.31
N ILE A 154 -6.24 -2.10 -11.29
CA ILE A 154 -7.00 -2.20 -10.04
C ILE A 154 -6.66 -1.01 -9.15
N THR A 155 -7.70 -0.30 -8.70
CA THR A 155 -7.51 0.82 -7.77
C THR A 155 -6.89 0.36 -6.45
N VAL A 156 -6.14 1.24 -5.78
CA VAL A 156 -5.55 0.97 -4.47
C VAL A 156 -6.56 0.44 -3.45
N ASN A 157 -7.75 1.04 -3.41
CA ASN A 157 -8.85 0.62 -2.53
C ASN A 157 -9.22 -0.85 -2.77
N MET A 158 -9.42 -1.23 -4.04
CA MET A 158 -9.71 -2.61 -4.41
C MET A 158 -8.54 -3.55 -4.07
N ALA A 159 -7.29 -3.14 -4.34
CA ALA A 159 -6.12 -3.93 -4.00
C ALA A 159 -6.02 -4.21 -2.49
N MET A 160 -6.33 -3.21 -1.65
CA MET A 160 -6.40 -3.40 -0.20
C MET A 160 -7.52 -4.36 0.22
N LYS A 161 -8.71 -4.28 -0.39
CA LYS A 161 -9.80 -5.24 -0.13
C LYS A 161 -9.40 -6.66 -0.51
N ILE A 162 -8.72 -6.82 -1.64
CA ILE A 162 -8.20 -8.12 -2.13
C ILE A 162 -7.19 -8.68 -1.13
N TYR A 163 -6.23 -7.87 -0.70
CA TYR A 163 -5.25 -8.26 0.32
C TYR A 163 -5.91 -8.61 1.66
N LYS A 164 -6.83 -7.79 2.15
CA LYS A 164 -7.57 -8.04 3.40
C LYS A 164 -8.35 -9.35 3.34
N LYS A 165 -8.85 -9.74 2.16
CA LYS A 165 -9.64 -10.97 1.96
C LYS A 165 -8.78 -12.23 1.82
N PHE A 166 -7.71 -12.16 1.04
CA PHE A 166 -6.95 -13.34 0.60
C PHE A 166 -5.51 -13.39 1.14
N GLY A 167 -5.08 -12.37 1.88
CA GLY A 167 -3.74 -12.25 2.45
C GLY A 167 -2.63 -12.23 1.39
N VAL A 168 -1.46 -12.71 1.79
CA VAL A 168 -0.26 -12.74 0.94
C VAL A 168 -0.41 -13.59 -0.33
N ASN A 169 -1.32 -14.56 -0.34
CA ASN A 169 -1.57 -15.43 -1.50
C ASN A 169 -2.55 -14.83 -2.53
N CYS A 170 -3.02 -13.60 -2.31
CA CYS A 170 -4.01 -12.97 -3.17
C CYS A 170 -3.60 -12.90 -4.65
N ILE A 171 -2.32 -12.66 -4.96
CA ILE A 171 -1.82 -12.62 -6.35
C ILE A 171 -2.07 -13.96 -7.04
N ASN A 172 -1.69 -15.06 -6.39
CA ASN A 172 -1.82 -16.41 -6.96
C ASN A 172 -3.28 -16.78 -7.16
N ILE A 173 -4.13 -16.49 -6.16
CA ILE A 173 -5.57 -16.73 -6.23
C ILE A 173 -6.20 -15.96 -7.40
N VAL A 174 -5.84 -14.69 -7.57
CA VAL A 174 -6.37 -13.85 -8.66
C VAL A 174 -5.82 -14.28 -10.02
N LYS A 175 -4.55 -14.70 -10.10
CA LYS A 175 -3.98 -15.24 -11.35
C LYS A 175 -4.66 -16.54 -11.79
N ASP A 176 -5.01 -17.41 -10.86
CA ASP A 176 -5.68 -18.68 -11.14
C ASP A 176 -7.13 -18.46 -11.61
N ASN A 177 -7.87 -17.60 -10.89
CA ASN A 177 -9.24 -17.26 -11.24
C ASN A 177 -9.56 -15.79 -10.89
N PRO A 178 -9.43 -14.85 -11.83
CA PRO A 178 -9.74 -13.44 -11.58
C PRO A 178 -11.21 -13.17 -11.27
N TYR A 179 -12.12 -14.06 -11.69
CA TYR A 179 -13.56 -13.90 -11.47
C TYR A 179 -13.99 -14.15 -10.03
N ILE A 180 -13.12 -14.76 -9.20
CA ILE A 180 -13.31 -14.86 -7.75
C ILE A 180 -13.51 -13.47 -7.09
N LEU A 181 -12.96 -12.42 -7.72
CA LEU A 181 -13.10 -11.04 -7.26
C LEU A 181 -14.57 -10.58 -7.27
N THR A 182 -15.39 -11.09 -8.20
CA THR A 182 -16.81 -10.71 -8.30
C THR A 182 -17.65 -11.22 -7.12
N GLU A 183 -17.20 -12.28 -6.47
CA GLU A 183 -17.91 -12.91 -5.35
C GLU A 183 -17.54 -12.29 -4.01
N TYR A 184 -16.26 -11.92 -3.85
CA TYR A 184 -15.72 -11.54 -2.54
C TYR A 184 -15.33 -10.07 -2.40
N ILE A 185 -15.18 -9.32 -3.49
CA ILE A 185 -14.69 -7.94 -3.45
C ILE A 185 -15.77 -6.98 -3.91
N SER A 186 -16.37 -6.28 -2.93
CA SER A 186 -17.35 -5.23 -3.18
C SER A 186 -16.77 -4.13 -4.08
N GLY A 187 -17.50 -3.83 -5.16
CA GLY A 187 -17.11 -2.85 -6.19
C GLY A 187 -16.42 -3.47 -7.41
N ILE A 188 -16.12 -4.77 -7.41
CA ILE A 188 -15.62 -5.48 -8.58
C ILE A 188 -16.76 -6.29 -9.19
N GLY A 189 -17.36 -5.79 -10.27
CA GLY A 189 -18.32 -6.54 -11.07
C GLY A 189 -17.66 -7.34 -12.18
N PHE A 190 -18.45 -8.11 -12.93
CA PHE A 190 -17.97 -8.93 -14.05
C PHE A 190 -17.12 -8.13 -15.04
N ARG A 191 -17.55 -6.94 -15.46
CA ARG A 191 -16.81 -6.12 -16.43
C ARG A 191 -15.40 -5.76 -15.95
N THR A 192 -15.26 -5.39 -14.68
CA THR A 192 -13.96 -5.08 -14.06
C THR A 192 -13.10 -6.35 -13.95
N ALA A 193 -13.68 -7.45 -13.47
CA ALA A 193 -12.99 -8.74 -13.40
C ALA A 193 -12.56 -9.25 -14.79
N ASP A 194 -13.37 -9.06 -15.83
CA ASP A 194 -13.07 -9.45 -17.22
C ASP A 194 -11.93 -8.60 -17.80
N SER A 195 -11.86 -7.31 -17.45
CA SER A 195 -10.74 -6.45 -17.82
C SER A 195 -9.43 -6.89 -17.16
N ILE A 196 -9.48 -7.26 -15.87
CA ILE A 196 -8.33 -7.80 -15.13
C ILE A 196 -7.92 -9.17 -15.68
N ALA A 197 -8.88 -10.04 -15.97
CA ALA A 197 -8.63 -11.36 -16.54
C ALA A 197 -7.92 -11.25 -17.89
N LYS A 198 -8.39 -10.33 -18.74
CA LYS A 198 -7.77 -10.06 -20.04
C LYS A 198 -6.33 -9.55 -19.90
N SER A 199 -6.06 -8.65 -18.94
CA SER A 199 -4.71 -8.13 -18.73
C SER A 199 -3.76 -9.16 -18.12
N LEU A 200 -4.29 -10.16 -17.39
CA LEU A 200 -3.56 -11.34 -16.91
C LEU A 200 -3.39 -12.45 -17.97
N GLY A 201 -3.94 -12.27 -19.17
CA GLY A 201 -3.82 -13.24 -20.26
C GLY A 201 -4.79 -14.42 -20.18
N ILE A 202 -5.91 -14.29 -19.46
CA ILE A 202 -6.96 -15.32 -19.44
C ILE A 202 -7.70 -15.34 -20.78
N GLU A 203 -7.81 -16.54 -21.35
CA GLU A 203 -8.50 -16.79 -22.61
C GLU A 203 -10.00 -16.52 -22.53
N LYS A 204 -10.59 -16.11 -23.66
CA LYS A 204 -12.01 -15.73 -23.75
C LYS A 204 -12.98 -16.90 -23.52
N ASP A 205 -12.53 -18.12 -23.75
CA ASP A 205 -13.27 -19.37 -23.58
C ASP A 205 -12.99 -20.06 -22.23
N SER A 206 -12.26 -19.39 -21.33
CA SER A 206 -12.05 -19.84 -19.96
C SER A 206 -13.38 -20.21 -19.29
N LEU A 207 -13.44 -21.39 -18.69
CA LEU A 207 -14.62 -21.86 -17.95
C LEU A 207 -14.99 -20.90 -16.81
N PHE A 208 -14.02 -20.27 -16.16
CA PHE A 208 -14.25 -19.27 -15.13
C PHE A 208 -14.97 -18.03 -15.69
N ARG A 209 -14.54 -17.58 -16.88
CA ARG A 209 -15.15 -16.46 -17.59
C ARG A 209 -16.58 -16.76 -17.98
N ILE A 210 -16.82 -17.92 -18.58
CA ILE A 210 -18.15 -18.35 -19.03
C ILE A 210 -19.09 -18.41 -17.82
N LYS A 211 -18.68 -19.09 -16.73
CA LYS A 211 -19.49 -19.22 -15.51
C LYS A 211 -19.83 -17.85 -14.91
N SER A 212 -18.84 -16.99 -14.71
CA SER A 212 -19.05 -15.65 -14.13
C SER A 212 -19.90 -14.76 -15.05
N GLY A 213 -19.71 -14.87 -16.37
CA GLY A 213 -20.51 -14.14 -17.37
C GLY A 213 -21.98 -14.56 -17.37
N VAL A 214 -22.27 -15.86 -17.28
CA VAL A 214 -23.65 -16.37 -17.16
C VAL A 214 -24.32 -15.84 -15.89
N ILE A 215 -23.63 -15.92 -14.74
CA ILE A 215 -24.14 -15.38 -13.47
C ILE A 215 -24.41 -13.88 -13.58
N TYR A 216 -23.50 -13.13 -14.21
CA TYR A 216 -23.65 -11.69 -14.41
C TYR A 216 -24.90 -11.35 -15.23
N ILE A 217 -25.10 -12.01 -16.37
CA ILE A 217 -26.27 -11.79 -17.23
C ILE A 217 -27.57 -12.16 -16.51
N ILE A 218 -27.60 -13.32 -15.82
CA ILE A 218 -28.79 -13.73 -15.06
C ILE A 218 -29.15 -12.69 -14.00
N ASN A 219 -28.15 -12.21 -13.23
CA ASN A 219 -28.36 -11.19 -12.21
C ASN A 219 -28.83 -9.86 -12.84
N GLU A 220 -28.28 -9.46 -13.99
CA GLU A 220 -28.75 -8.26 -14.70
C GLU A 220 -30.25 -8.37 -15.04
N PHE A 221 -30.70 -9.48 -15.62
CA PHE A 221 -32.13 -9.65 -15.96
C PHE A 221 -33.07 -9.81 -14.77
N THR A 222 -32.61 -10.40 -13.67
CA THR A 222 -33.45 -10.63 -12.48
C THR A 222 -33.55 -9.41 -11.56
N PHE A 223 -32.50 -8.60 -11.45
CA PHE A 223 -32.51 -7.40 -10.60
C PHE A 223 -33.02 -6.13 -11.32
N TYR A 224 -33.08 -6.10 -12.66
CA TYR A 224 -33.75 -5.03 -13.43
C TYR A 224 -35.28 -5.15 -13.47
N SER A 225 -35.87 -6.15 -12.81
CA SER A 225 -37.32 -6.25 -12.61
C SER A 225 -37.77 -5.46 -11.37
N LYS A 226 -37.66 -4.13 -11.42
CA LYS A 226 -38.38 -3.20 -10.51
C LYS A 226 -38.70 -1.90 -11.22
#